data_AF-A0A355GR19-F1
#
_entry.id   AF-A0A355GR19-F1
#
_cell.length_a   1.000
_cell.length_b   1.000
_cell.length_c   1.000
_cell.angle_alpha   90.00
_cell.angle_beta   90.00
_cell.angle_gamma   90.00
#
_symmetry.space_group_name_H-M   'P 1'
#
loop_
_entity.id
_entity.type
_entity.pdbx_description
1 polymer ?
#
loop_
_entity_poly.entity_id
_entity_poly.type
_entity_poly.pdbx_seq_one_letter_code
_entity_poly.pdbx_strand_id
1 'polypeptide(L)'
;MMQLIFGLIGGTALLMYGVEMMGDSLERVSGPVMKKVLSALTGRVWKATVAGGVLTALVQSSTAITVLAVGFVNAGLINLKNAVGIIYGANIGTTITAQFMAQYYTFKLTDIALLVVGLGFAVQFLAKRRRAKDIGSALMGFGLMFLGLKILNEGVPFIKDNASVRYFFERYANQPFIAVILGMLATMLVHSSSATIGISMVLAQAGLIDLNGAIGLMLGDNIGTCITAQMASIGANISARRTAWAHTIYNVIGVLLAMAIFA
;
A
#
# COMPACT_ATOMS: atom_id res chain seq x y z
N MET A 1 -25.43 -12.77 -9.83
CA MET A 1 -24.64 -13.46 -8.77
C MET A 1 -23.26 -13.89 -9.27
N MET A 2 -23.17 -14.73 -10.30
CA MET A 2 -21.87 -15.22 -10.80
C MET A 2 -20.94 -14.11 -11.32
N GLN A 3 -21.46 -13.14 -12.09
CA GLN A 3 -20.69 -11.97 -12.55
C GLN A 3 -20.20 -11.09 -11.38
N LEU A 4 -20.98 -10.97 -10.31
CA LEU A 4 -20.56 -10.24 -9.10
C LEU A 4 -19.40 -10.97 -8.40
N ILE A 5 -19.54 -12.28 -8.16
CA ILE A 5 -18.52 -13.07 -7.47
C ILE A 5 -17.22 -13.08 -8.29
N PHE A 6 -17.32 -13.30 -9.60
CA PHE A 6 -16.15 -13.28 -10.49
C PHE A 6 -15.54 -11.89 -10.64
N GLY A 7 -16.37 -10.84 -10.69
CA GLY A 7 -15.91 -9.45 -10.72
C GLY A 7 -15.20 -9.05 -9.43
N LEU A 8 -15.72 -9.45 -8.27
CA LEU A 8 -15.06 -9.21 -6.98
C LEU A 8 -13.72 -9.93 -6.88
N ILE A 9 -13.70 -11.25 -7.12
CA ILE A 9 -12.47 -12.05 -7.02
C ILE A 9 -11.45 -11.58 -8.06
N GLY A 10 -11.86 -11.47 -9.33
CA GLY A 10 -10.98 -11.09 -10.42
C GLY A 10 -10.52 -9.64 -10.34
N GLY A 11 -11.41 -8.71 -9.99
CA GLY A 11 -11.10 -7.30 -9.82
C GLY A 11 -10.14 -7.05 -8.65
N THR A 12 -10.36 -7.71 -7.50
CA THR A 12 -9.44 -7.65 -6.36
C THR A 12 -8.09 -8.27 -6.70
N ALA A 13 -8.06 -9.44 -7.37
CA ALA A 13 -6.81 -10.08 -7.78
C ALA A 13 -6.01 -9.20 -8.75
N LEU A 14 -6.66 -8.59 -9.75
CA LEU A 14 -6.02 -7.68 -10.70
C LEU A 14 -5.52 -6.40 -10.01
N LEU A 15 -6.30 -5.84 -9.08
CA LEU A 15 -5.89 -4.69 -8.29
C LEU A 15 -4.64 -5.01 -7.47
N MET A 16 -4.68 -6.10 -6.70
CA MET A 16 -3.55 -6.53 -5.85
C MET A 16 -2.31 -6.84 -6.68
N TYR A 17 -2.46 -7.65 -7.74
CA TYR A 17 -1.34 -7.99 -8.62
C TYR A 17 -0.79 -6.77 -9.35
N GLY A 18 -1.64 -5.84 -9.77
CA GLY A 18 -1.20 -4.59 -10.39
C GLY A 18 -0.36 -3.72 -9.45
N VAL A 19 -0.81 -3.56 -8.19
CA VAL A 19 -0.08 -2.84 -7.14
C VAL A 19 1.28 -3.51 -6.86
N GLU A 20 1.29 -4.84 -6.67
CA GLU A 20 2.51 -5.60 -6.39
C GLU A 20 3.49 -5.52 -7.57
N MET A 21 3.03 -5.82 -8.79
CA MET A 21 3.84 -5.76 -9.99
C MET A 21 4.44 -4.37 -10.22
N MET A 22 3.66 -3.32 -9.97
CA MET A 22 4.13 -1.94 -10.07
C MET A 22 5.21 -1.65 -9.02
N GLY A 23 4.94 -1.95 -7.75
CA GLY A 23 5.86 -1.74 -6.64
C GLY A 23 7.19 -2.47 -6.85
N ASP A 24 7.15 -3.77 -7.13
CA ASP A 24 8.32 -4.60 -7.40
C ASP A 24 9.16 -4.09 -8.58
N SER A 25 8.49 -3.63 -9.63
CA SER A 25 9.17 -3.13 -10.82
C SER A 25 9.83 -1.78 -10.57
N LEU A 26 9.15 -0.88 -9.85
CA LEU A 26 9.72 0.39 -9.42
C LEU A 26 10.86 0.18 -8.42
N GLU A 27 10.77 -0.83 -7.56
CA GLU A 27 11.86 -1.24 -6.66
C GLU A 27 13.09 -1.68 -7.45
N ARG A 28 12.93 -2.57 -8.44
CA ARG A 28 14.03 -3.02 -9.32
C ARG A 28 14.68 -1.87 -10.09
N VAL A 29 13.87 -0.94 -10.60
CA VAL A 29 14.37 0.27 -11.27
C VAL A 29 15.12 1.20 -10.30
N SER A 30 14.66 1.25 -9.05
CA SER A 30 15.20 2.12 -8.00
C SER A 30 16.33 1.49 -7.19
N GLY A 31 16.67 0.21 -7.39
CA GLY A 31 17.73 -0.50 -6.66
C GLY A 31 19.07 0.25 -6.54
N PRO A 32 19.60 0.90 -7.61
CA PRO A 32 20.79 1.73 -7.52
C PRO A 32 20.63 2.95 -6.61
N VAL A 33 19.44 3.57 -6.60
CA VAL A 33 19.09 4.69 -5.72
C VAL A 33 19.01 4.20 -4.28
N MET A 34 18.41 3.03 -4.04
CA MET A 34 18.33 2.39 -2.73
C MET A 34 19.73 2.24 -2.11
N LYS A 35 20.68 1.62 -2.83
CA LYS A 35 22.06 1.43 -2.36
C LYS A 35 22.77 2.75 -2.07
N LYS A 36 22.57 3.77 -2.92
CA LYS A 36 23.21 5.07 -2.78
C LYS A 36 22.65 5.86 -1.60
N VAL A 37 21.35 5.83 -1.38
CA VAL A 37 20.69 6.46 -0.23
C VAL A 37 21.13 5.78 1.07
N LEU A 38 21.20 4.45 1.10
CA LEU A 38 21.71 3.70 2.26
C LEU A 38 23.17 4.05 2.59
N SER A 39 24.03 4.24 1.59
CA SER A 39 25.42 4.71 1.82
C SER A 39 25.51 6.16 2.31
N ALA A 40 24.50 6.99 2.03
CA ALA A 40 24.44 8.39 2.45
C ALA A 40 23.77 8.59 3.82
N LEU A 41 23.24 7.53 4.43
CA LEU A 41 22.41 7.58 5.64
C LEU A 41 23.19 7.55 6.96
N THR A 42 24.32 8.25 7.00
CA THR A 42 25.12 8.45 8.21
C THR A 42 24.80 9.82 8.85
N GLY A 43 24.67 9.81 10.18
CA GLY A 43 24.78 11.03 11.00
C GLY A 43 23.53 11.49 11.76
N ARG A 44 22.34 11.63 11.13
CA ARG A 44 21.16 12.24 11.79
C ARG A 44 19.81 11.59 11.42
N VAL A 45 18.96 11.38 12.42
CA VAL A 45 17.65 10.70 12.29
C VAL A 45 16.71 11.41 11.31
N TRP A 46 16.66 12.74 11.29
CA TRP A 46 15.79 13.47 10.36
C TRP A 46 16.17 13.23 8.88
N LYS A 47 17.46 13.07 8.58
CA LYS A 47 17.91 12.70 7.22
C LYS A 47 17.42 11.30 6.86
N ALA A 48 17.40 10.40 7.84
CA ALA A 48 16.86 9.06 7.69
C ALA A 48 15.36 9.07 7.40
N THR A 49 14.59 9.93 8.07
CA THR A 49 13.16 10.15 7.78
C THR A 49 12.93 10.72 6.39
N VAL A 50 13.65 11.77 5.98
CA VAL A 50 13.51 12.32 4.62
C VAL A 50 13.86 11.26 3.57
N ALA A 51 14.95 10.52 3.77
CA ALA A 51 15.35 9.45 2.86
C ALA A 51 14.31 8.34 2.77
N GLY A 52 13.76 7.89 3.91
CA GLY A 52 12.69 6.89 3.93
C GLY A 52 11.46 7.36 3.16
N GLY A 53 11.05 8.63 3.35
CA GLY A 53 9.92 9.21 2.62
C GLY A 53 10.15 9.28 1.12
N VAL A 54 11.32 9.77 0.69
CA VAL A 54 11.67 9.85 -0.74
C VAL A 54 11.79 8.45 -1.35
N LEU A 55 12.45 7.50 -0.65
CA LEU A 55 12.58 6.13 -1.15
C LEU A 55 11.22 5.46 -1.30
N THR A 56 10.37 5.52 -0.29
CA THR A 56 9.03 4.94 -0.38
C THR A 56 8.19 5.64 -1.44
N ALA A 57 8.29 6.96 -1.59
CA ALA A 57 7.59 7.68 -2.66
C ALA A 57 8.01 7.20 -4.07
N LEU A 58 9.30 6.93 -4.27
CA LEU A 58 9.83 6.48 -5.56
C LEU A 58 9.56 4.99 -5.82
N VAL A 59 9.68 4.16 -4.78
CA VAL A 59 9.52 2.70 -4.84
C VAL A 59 8.06 2.27 -4.74
N GLN A 60 7.21 3.09 -4.12
CA GLN A 60 5.80 2.84 -3.85
C GLN A 60 5.52 1.66 -2.89
N SER A 61 6.51 1.25 -2.09
CA SER A 61 6.38 0.14 -1.13
C SER A 61 7.05 0.46 0.21
N SER A 62 6.28 0.91 1.20
CA SER A 62 6.78 1.08 2.58
C SER A 62 7.14 -0.26 3.22
N THR A 63 6.46 -1.35 2.85
CA THR A 63 6.77 -2.71 3.28
C THR A 63 8.20 -3.08 2.89
N ALA A 64 8.59 -2.91 1.62
CA ALA A 64 9.94 -3.22 1.15
C ALA A 64 10.98 -2.38 1.91
N ILE A 65 10.77 -1.08 2.03
CA ILE A 65 11.68 -0.17 2.73
C ILE A 65 11.82 -0.54 4.22
N THR A 66 10.72 -0.93 4.88
CA THR A 66 10.71 -1.32 6.29
C THR A 66 11.41 -2.66 6.50
N VAL A 67 11.14 -3.66 5.67
CA VAL A 67 11.80 -4.98 5.71
C VAL A 67 13.31 -4.83 5.48
N LEU A 68 13.71 -3.99 4.52
CA LEU A 68 15.12 -3.67 4.29
C LEU A 68 15.76 -2.98 5.50
N ALA A 69 15.07 -2.01 6.13
CA ALA A 69 15.57 -1.35 7.32
C ALA A 69 15.79 -2.34 8.48
N VAL A 70 14.84 -3.26 8.70
CA VAL A 70 14.99 -4.35 9.68
C VAL A 70 16.17 -5.25 9.32
N GLY A 71 16.32 -5.63 8.04
CA GLY A 71 17.42 -6.44 7.54
C GLY A 71 18.80 -5.78 7.71
N PHE A 72 18.91 -4.46 7.47
CA PHE A 72 20.16 -3.73 7.66
C PHE A 72 20.55 -3.55 9.12
N VAL A 73 19.57 -3.39 10.01
CA VAL A 73 19.83 -3.44 11.46
C VAL A 73 20.28 -4.84 11.87
N ASN A 74 19.68 -5.88 11.28
CA ASN A 74 20.09 -7.26 11.55
C ASN A 74 21.54 -7.53 11.12
N ALA A 75 21.93 -6.99 9.96
CA ALA A 75 23.28 -7.09 9.40
C ALA A 75 24.31 -6.12 10.04
N GLY A 76 23.88 -5.26 10.98
CA GLY A 76 24.76 -4.26 11.61
C GLY A 76 25.17 -3.11 10.69
N LEU A 77 24.53 -2.95 9.52
CA LEU A 77 24.85 -1.93 8.53
C LEU A 77 24.30 -0.55 8.92
N ILE A 78 23.19 -0.51 9.66
CA ILE A 78 22.61 0.72 10.21
C ILE A 78 22.21 0.52 11.67
N ASN A 79 22.20 1.60 12.44
CA ASN A 79 21.73 1.56 13.83
C ASN A 79 20.19 1.66 13.91
N LEU A 80 19.64 1.21 15.05
CA LEU A 80 18.21 1.26 15.34
C LEU A 80 17.60 2.66 15.15
N LYS A 81 18.27 3.72 15.62
CA LYS A 81 17.72 5.09 15.55
C LYS A 81 17.49 5.55 14.11
N ASN A 82 18.45 5.28 13.22
CA ASN A 82 18.34 5.61 11.81
C ASN A 82 17.29 4.73 11.12
N ALA A 83 17.21 3.44 11.46
CA ALA A 83 16.20 2.55 10.91
C ALA A 83 14.78 2.98 11.27
N VAL A 84 14.55 3.38 12.53
CA VAL A 84 13.28 3.96 12.98
C VAL A 84 12.96 5.24 12.20
N GLY A 85 13.96 6.12 12.00
CA GLY A 85 13.82 7.29 11.15
C GLY A 85 13.36 6.95 9.72
N ILE A 86 14.02 5.98 9.07
CA ILE A 86 13.64 5.49 7.72
C ILE A 86 12.20 5.00 7.70
N ILE A 87 11.78 4.22 8.69
CA ILE A 87 10.44 3.65 8.77
C ILE A 87 9.38 4.75 8.91
N TYR A 88 9.61 5.75 9.77
CA TYR A 88 8.69 6.89 9.90
C TYR A 88 8.59 7.68 8.60
N GLY A 89 9.75 7.86 7.94
CA GLY A 89 9.80 8.42 6.59
C GLY A 89 8.97 7.62 5.61
N ALA A 90 9.13 6.29 5.61
CA ALA A 90 8.44 5.40 4.71
C ALA A 90 6.91 5.53 4.81
N ASN A 91 6.37 5.62 6.02
CA ASN A 91 4.93 5.81 6.22
C ASN A 91 4.43 7.15 5.67
N ILE A 92 5.23 8.21 5.78
CA ILE A 92 4.94 9.50 5.13
C ILE A 92 5.00 9.33 3.60
N GLY A 93 6.01 8.63 3.07
CA GLY A 93 6.17 8.39 1.64
C GLY A 93 4.97 7.68 1.01
N THR A 94 4.37 6.71 1.69
CA THR A 94 3.18 5.97 1.22
C THR A 94 1.97 6.89 0.98
N THR A 95 1.90 8.05 1.63
CA THR A 95 0.81 9.00 1.39
C THR A 95 0.75 9.47 -0.06
N ILE A 96 1.89 9.51 -0.75
CA ILE A 96 1.96 9.86 -2.18
C ILE A 96 1.22 8.83 -3.03
N THR A 97 1.23 7.55 -2.66
CA THR A 97 0.44 6.52 -3.35
C THR A 97 -1.05 6.83 -3.28
N ALA A 98 -1.56 7.19 -2.09
CA ALA A 98 -2.95 7.56 -1.92
C ALA A 98 -3.32 8.81 -2.74
N GLN A 99 -2.43 9.79 -2.83
CA GLN A 99 -2.65 10.99 -3.68
C GLN A 99 -2.68 10.64 -5.17
N PHE A 100 -1.77 9.78 -5.64
CA PHE A 100 -1.79 9.29 -7.02
C PHE A 100 -3.05 8.49 -7.32
N MET A 101 -3.47 7.62 -6.41
CA MET A 101 -4.72 6.86 -6.55
C MET A 101 -5.94 7.76 -6.48
N ALA A 102 -5.97 8.82 -5.67
CA ALA A 102 -7.06 9.78 -5.65
C ALA A 102 -7.19 10.55 -6.98
N GLN A 103 -6.09 10.75 -7.70
CA GLN A 103 -6.13 11.42 -9.00
C GLN A 103 -6.84 10.61 -10.10
N TYR A 104 -7.08 9.32 -9.86
CA TYR A 104 -8.03 8.47 -10.59
C TYR A 104 -9.37 9.14 -10.89
N TYR A 105 -9.94 9.82 -9.90
CA TYR A 105 -11.27 10.41 -9.99
C TYR A 105 -11.29 11.62 -10.94
N THR A 106 -10.21 12.38 -10.98
CA THR A 106 -10.09 13.58 -11.81
C THR A 106 -9.81 13.25 -13.28
N PHE A 107 -8.94 12.26 -13.54
CA PHE A 107 -8.49 11.95 -14.90
C PHE A 107 -9.20 10.75 -15.57
N LYS A 108 -10.18 10.13 -14.90
CA LYS A 108 -10.87 8.92 -15.41
C LYS A 108 -9.88 7.86 -15.90
N LEU A 109 -8.87 7.57 -15.08
CA LEU A 109 -7.76 6.68 -15.45
C LEU A 109 -8.22 5.25 -15.80
N THR A 110 -9.47 4.87 -15.47
CA THR A 110 -10.13 3.65 -15.95
C THR A 110 -10.21 3.53 -17.47
N ASP A 111 -10.41 4.65 -18.16
CA ASP A 111 -10.71 4.64 -19.60
C ASP A 111 -9.44 4.40 -20.41
N ILE A 112 -8.29 4.81 -19.84
CA ILE A 112 -6.97 4.55 -20.40
C ILE A 112 -6.30 3.30 -19.82
N ALA A 113 -6.89 2.64 -18.82
CA ALA A 113 -6.26 1.51 -18.13
C ALA A 113 -5.81 0.42 -19.10
N LEU A 114 -6.68 0.00 -20.03
CA LEU A 114 -6.35 -1.00 -21.05
C LEU A 114 -5.24 -0.53 -22.02
N LEU A 115 -5.23 0.75 -22.38
CA LEU A 115 -4.17 1.33 -23.21
C LEU A 115 -2.83 1.28 -22.47
N VAL A 116 -2.82 1.64 -21.19
CA VAL A 116 -1.62 1.63 -20.35
C VAL A 116 -1.12 0.20 -20.13
N VAL A 117 -2.01 -0.79 -19.95
CA VAL A 117 -1.64 -2.21 -19.93
C VAL A 117 -0.97 -2.61 -21.25
N GLY A 118 -1.58 -2.27 -22.39
CA GLY A 118 -1.06 -2.61 -23.72
C GLY A 118 0.31 -1.98 -23.99
N LEU A 119 0.48 -0.70 -23.65
CA LEU A 119 1.76 0.01 -23.78
C LEU A 119 2.82 -0.57 -22.83
N GLY A 120 2.45 -0.84 -21.57
CA GLY A 120 3.34 -1.45 -20.59
C GLY A 120 3.82 -2.83 -21.05
N PHE A 121 2.91 -3.68 -21.52
CA PHE A 121 3.23 -4.98 -22.10
C PHE A 121 4.14 -4.84 -23.33
N ALA A 122 3.82 -3.94 -24.26
CA ALA A 122 4.63 -3.71 -25.45
C ALA A 122 6.06 -3.28 -25.10
N VAL A 123 6.21 -2.32 -24.17
CA VAL A 123 7.54 -1.89 -23.69
C VAL A 123 8.27 -3.04 -23.00
N GLN A 124 7.60 -3.79 -22.12
CA GLN A 124 8.19 -4.93 -21.41
C GLN A 124 8.69 -6.01 -22.37
N PHE A 125 7.91 -6.30 -23.41
CA PHE A 125 8.18 -7.38 -24.37
C PHE A 125 9.24 -6.98 -25.41
N LEU A 126 9.16 -5.77 -25.96
CA LEU A 126 10.04 -5.30 -27.03
C LEU A 126 11.38 -4.75 -26.51
N ALA A 127 11.45 -4.29 -25.27
CA ALA A 127 12.69 -3.72 -24.74
C ALA A 127 13.78 -4.78 -24.58
N LYS A 128 14.99 -4.48 -25.06
CA LYS A 128 16.18 -5.32 -24.85
C LYS A 128 16.87 -5.07 -23.50
N ARG A 129 16.79 -3.83 -22.99
CA ARG A 129 17.44 -3.42 -21.74
C ARG A 129 16.57 -3.78 -20.54
N ARG A 130 17.16 -4.40 -19.51
CA ARG A 130 16.46 -4.81 -18.28
C ARG A 130 15.67 -3.68 -17.63
N ARG A 131 16.29 -2.51 -17.46
CA ARG A 131 15.62 -1.33 -16.88
C ARG A 131 14.37 -0.89 -17.65
N ALA A 132 14.41 -0.94 -18.97
CA ALA A 132 13.24 -0.61 -19.79
C ALA A 132 12.15 -1.68 -19.67
N LYS A 133 12.52 -2.97 -19.54
CA LYS A 133 11.56 -4.04 -19.23
C LYS A 133 10.88 -3.82 -17.88
N ASP A 134 11.63 -3.43 -16.85
CA ASP A 134 11.06 -3.15 -15.53
C ASP A 134 10.15 -1.90 -15.57
N ILE A 135 10.50 -0.85 -16.33
CA ILE A 135 9.59 0.30 -16.55
C ILE A 135 8.29 -0.14 -17.26
N GLY A 136 8.38 -0.96 -18.31
CA GLY A 136 7.20 -1.52 -18.97
C GLY A 136 6.34 -2.37 -18.01
N SER A 137 7.00 -3.14 -17.15
CA SER A 137 6.35 -3.94 -16.10
C SER A 137 5.62 -3.05 -15.08
N ALA A 138 6.23 -1.92 -14.68
CA ALA A 138 5.62 -0.95 -13.79
C ALA A 138 4.39 -0.27 -14.42
N LEU A 139 4.48 0.11 -15.70
CA LEU A 139 3.35 0.66 -16.46
C LEU A 139 2.23 -0.36 -16.60
N MET A 140 2.56 -1.62 -16.90
CA MET A 140 1.56 -2.69 -16.98
C MET A 140 0.87 -2.90 -15.63
N GLY A 141 1.62 -2.97 -14.53
CA GLY A 141 1.08 -3.07 -13.17
C GLY A 141 0.14 -1.91 -12.82
N PHE A 142 0.53 -0.67 -13.16
CA PHE A 142 -0.30 0.52 -13.01
C PHE A 142 -1.63 0.39 -13.79
N GLY A 143 -1.58 -0.07 -15.04
CA GLY A 143 -2.78 -0.30 -15.84
C GLY A 143 -3.67 -1.41 -15.27
N LEU A 144 -3.10 -2.52 -14.81
CA LEU A 144 -3.83 -3.64 -14.20
C LEU A 144 -4.49 -3.23 -12.88
N MET A 145 -3.81 -2.40 -12.08
CA MET A 145 -4.36 -1.82 -10.85
C MET A 145 -5.68 -1.08 -11.14
N PHE A 146 -5.67 -0.16 -12.11
CA PHE A 146 -6.87 0.59 -12.49
C PHE A 146 -7.93 -0.24 -13.20
N LEU A 147 -7.54 -1.26 -13.94
CA LEU A 147 -8.47 -2.23 -14.51
C LEU A 147 -9.19 -3.02 -13.41
N GLY A 148 -8.46 -3.46 -12.38
CA GLY A 148 -9.03 -4.11 -11.20
C GLY A 148 -10.04 -3.21 -10.49
N LEU A 149 -9.69 -1.94 -10.26
CA LEU A 149 -10.60 -0.93 -9.71
C LEU A 149 -11.86 -0.74 -10.57
N LYS A 150 -11.72 -0.71 -11.89
CA LYS A 150 -12.86 -0.61 -12.82
C LYS A 150 -13.82 -1.79 -12.67
N ILE A 151 -13.30 -3.02 -12.69
CA ILE A 151 -14.11 -4.25 -12.55
C ILE A 151 -14.80 -4.30 -11.19
N LEU A 152 -14.11 -3.91 -10.12
CA LEU A 152 -14.71 -3.82 -8.79
C LEU A 152 -15.86 -2.80 -8.74
N ASN A 153 -15.69 -1.63 -9.38
CA ASN A 153 -16.73 -0.61 -9.51
C ASN A 153 -17.95 -1.08 -10.31
N GLU A 154 -17.76 -1.92 -11.32
CA GLU A 154 -18.87 -2.53 -12.08
C GLU A 154 -19.67 -3.54 -11.23
N GLY A 155 -19.07 -4.12 -10.19
CA GLY A 155 -19.72 -5.02 -9.24
C GLY A 155 -20.59 -4.31 -8.19
N VAL A 156 -20.35 -3.03 -7.95
CA VAL A 156 -20.98 -2.23 -6.88
C VAL A 156 -22.52 -2.22 -6.93
N PRO A 157 -23.20 -2.06 -8.09
CA PRO A 157 -24.66 -2.05 -8.12
C PRO A 157 -25.28 -3.32 -7.51
N PHE A 158 -24.69 -4.49 -7.79
CA PHE A 158 -25.18 -5.76 -7.25
C PHE A 158 -24.95 -5.91 -5.74
N ILE A 159 -23.95 -5.21 -5.18
CA ILE A 159 -23.70 -5.16 -3.73
C ILE A 159 -24.77 -4.31 -3.04
N LYS A 160 -25.14 -3.17 -3.65
CA LYS A 160 -26.18 -2.27 -3.13
C LYS A 160 -27.57 -2.88 -3.10
N ASP A 161 -27.88 -3.71 -4.10
CA ASP A 161 -29.19 -4.34 -4.21
C ASP A 161 -29.41 -5.44 -3.16
N ASN A 162 -28.37 -5.89 -2.46
CA ASN A 162 -28.47 -6.86 -1.37
C ASN A 162 -28.69 -6.16 -0.01
N ALA A 163 -29.89 -6.33 0.55
CA ALA A 163 -30.28 -5.71 1.83
C ALA A 163 -29.35 -6.06 3.00
N SER A 164 -28.87 -7.30 3.09
CA SER A 164 -27.98 -7.74 4.17
C SER A 164 -26.60 -7.09 4.08
N VAL A 165 -26.05 -6.98 2.86
CA VAL A 165 -24.74 -6.35 2.65
C VAL A 165 -24.83 -4.85 2.88
N ARG A 166 -25.88 -4.20 2.38
CA ARG A 166 -26.15 -2.79 2.65
C ARG A 166 -26.31 -2.50 4.15
N TYR A 167 -27.06 -3.34 4.87
CA TYR A 167 -27.20 -3.24 6.33
C TYR A 167 -25.86 -3.37 7.06
N PHE A 168 -24.99 -4.30 6.62
CA PHE A 168 -23.65 -4.43 7.17
C PHE A 168 -22.84 -3.14 7.01
N PHE A 169 -22.84 -2.57 5.80
CA PHE A 169 -22.09 -1.36 5.51
C PHE A 169 -22.63 -0.14 6.26
N GLU A 170 -23.94 0.11 6.19
CA GLU A 170 -24.59 1.24 6.87
C GLU A 170 -24.44 1.18 8.40
N ARG A 171 -24.59 -0.01 9.00
CA ARG A 171 -24.66 -0.14 10.47
C ARG A 171 -23.32 -0.44 11.13
N TYR A 172 -22.44 -1.18 10.47
CA TYR A 172 -21.18 -1.67 11.06
C TYR A 172 -19.94 -1.13 10.37
N ALA A 173 -19.84 -1.20 9.05
CA ALA A 173 -18.61 -0.81 8.36
C ALA A 173 -18.29 0.69 8.46
N ASN A 174 -19.29 1.54 8.70
CA ASN A 174 -19.12 2.97 8.97
C ASN A 174 -18.78 3.30 10.43
N GLN A 175 -18.84 2.35 11.35
CA GLN A 175 -18.39 2.57 12.73
C GLN A 175 -16.86 2.66 12.73
N PRO A 176 -16.25 3.78 13.16
CA PRO A 176 -14.81 4.00 13.05
C PRO A 176 -13.95 2.85 13.61
N PHE A 177 -14.35 2.30 14.76
CA PHE A 177 -13.62 1.19 15.39
C PHE A 177 -13.68 -0.10 14.58
N ILE A 178 -14.86 -0.44 14.02
CA ILE A 178 -15.02 -1.63 13.17
C ILE A 178 -14.25 -1.43 11.87
N ALA A 179 -14.31 -0.24 11.28
CA ALA A 179 -13.54 0.11 10.09
C ALA A 179 -12.02 -0.06 10.31
N VAL A 180 -11.48 0.36 11.47
CA VAL A 180 -10.06 0.11 11.83
C VAL A 180 -9.75 -1.39 11.86
N ILE A 181 -10.61 -2.22 12.46
CA ILE A 181 -10.37 -3.67 12.50
C ILE A 181 -10.42 -4.26 11.09
N LEU A 182 -11.39 -3.86 10.27
CA LEU A 182 -11.52 -4.34 8.89
C LEU A 182 -10.31 -3.97 8.03
N GLY A 183 -9.84 -2.73 8.13
CA GLY A 183 -8.66 -2.25 7.41
C GLY A 183 -7.39 -2.97 7.86
N MET A 184 -7.23 -3.16 9.17
CA MET A 184 -6.12 -3.92 9.75
C MET A 184 -6.09 -5.35 9.22
N LEU A 185 -7.22 -6.07 9.29
CA LEU A 185 -7.29 -7.46 8.81
C LEU A 185 -7.09 -7.56 7.30
N ALA A 186 -7.70 -6.67 6.53
CA ALA A 186 -7.51 -6.63 5.07
C ALA A 186 -6.04 -6.48 4.71
N THR A 187 -5.36 -5.48 5.30
CA THR A 187 -3.93 -5.26 5.04
C THR A 187 -3.06 -6.39 5.57
N MET A 188 -3.39 -7.00 6.72
CA MET A 188 -2.61 -8.14 7.22
C MET A 188 -2.65 -9.33 6.28
N LEU A 189 -3.81 -9.61 5.68
CA LEU A 189 -3.99 -10.72 4.74
C LEU A 189 -3.33 -10.43 3.38
N VAL A 190 -3.44 -9.20 2.92
CA VAL A 190 -2.96 -8.77 1.60
C VAL A 190 -1.48 -8.35 1.63
N HIS A 191 -0.96 -7.99 2.79
CA HIS A 191 0.39 -7.44 3.01
C HIS A 191 0.69 -6.14 2.23
N SER A 192 -0.33 -5.45 1.72
CA SER A 192 -0.19 -4.21 0.93
C SER A 192 -1.19 -3.14 1.36
N SER A 193 -0.67 -2.01 1.82
CA SER A 193 -1.48 -0.86 2.22
C SER A 193 -2.17 -0.18 1.06
N SER A 194 -1.47 -0.06 -0.06
CA SER A 194 -1.99 0.54 -1.29
C SER A 194 -3.16 -0.26 -1.86
N ALA A 195 -3.16 -1.58 -1.69
CA ALA A 195 -4.31 -2.42 -2.07
C ALA A 195 -5.53 -2.14 -1.19
N THR A 196 -5.37 -2.06 0.13
CA THR A 196 -6.45 -1.72 1.08
C THR A 196 -7.00 -0.31 0.85
N ILE A 197 -6.14 0.65 0.54
CA ILE A 197 -6.54 2.01 0.13
C ILE A 197 -7.39 1.95 -1.15
N GLY A 198 -6.98 1.18 -2.14
CA GLY A 198 -7.75 0.97 -3.38
C GLY A 198 -9.14 0.37 -3.15
N ILE A 199 -9.23 -0.64 -2.27
CA ILE A 199 -10.52 -1.23 -1.87
C ILE A 199 -11.40 -0.18 -1.17
N SER A 200 -10.81 0.60 -0.25
CA SER A 200 -11.52 1.66 0.47
C SER A 200 -12.07 2.72 -0.50
N MET A 201 -11.30 3.08 -1.53
CA MET A 201 -11.72 4.00 -2.60
C MET A 201 -12.92 3.48 -3.39
N VAL A 202 -12.94 2.19 -3.76
CA VAL A 202 -14.08 1.56 -4.45
C VAL A 202 -15.32 1.59 -3.55
N LEU A 203 -15.18 1.20 -2.28
CA LEU A 203 -16.30 1.17 -1.33
C LEU A 203 -16.86 2.58 -1.06
N ALA A 204 -15.99 3.59 -1.00
CA ALA A 204 -16.40 4.99 -0.81
C ALA A 204 -17.08 5.55 -2.06
N GLN A 205 -16.55 5.27 -3.25
CA GLN A 205 -17.19 5.65 -4.52
C GLN A 205 -18.54 4.98 -4.71
N ALA A 206 -18.63 3.74 -4.26
CA ALA A 206 -19.88 3.02 -4.17
C ALA A 206 -20.84 3.67 -3.17
N GLY A 207 -20.44 4.58 -2.29
CA GLY A 207 -21.29 5.08 -1.21
C GLY A 207 -21.72 3.97 -0.24
N LEU A 208 -20.95 2.88 -0.18
CA LEU A 208 -21.12 1.83 0.83
C LEU A 208 -20.46 2.26 2.14
N ILE A 209 -19.34 2.95 2.06
CA ILE A 209 -18.73 3.61 3.22
C ILE A 209 -18.73 5.13 3.03
N ASP A 210 -18.88 5.84 4.15
CA ASP A 210 -18.71 7.28 4.21
C ASP A 210 -17.24 7.66 4.48
N LEU A 211 -16.98 8.96 4.65
CA LEU A 211 -15.64 9.45 4.95
C LEU A 211 -15.09 8.87 6.26
N ASN A 212 -15.94 8.66 7.28
CA ASN A 212 -15.52 8.12 8.57
C ASN A 212 -15.11 6.65 8.44
N GLY A 213 -15.90 5.85 7.72
CA GLY A 213 -15.57 4.47 7.38
C GLY A 213 -14.27 4.37 6.57
N ALA A 214 -14.07 5.25 5.58
CA ALA A 214 -12.85 5.29 4.79
C ALA A 214 -11.61 5.65 5.63
N ILE A 215 -11.71 6.67 6.50
CA ILE A 215 -10.63 7.05 7.42
C ILE A 215 -10.33 5.91 8.40
N GLY A 216 -11.36 5.27 8.96
CA GLY A 216 -11.19 4.11 9.84
C GLY A 216 -10.45 2.97 9.16
N LEU A 217 -10.82 2.61 7.93
CA LEU A 217 -10.09 1.59 7.15
C LEU A 217 -8.63 1.95 6.93
N MET A 218 -8.34 3.20 6.56
CA MET A 218 -6.96 3.70 6.36
C MET A 218 -6.14 3.70 7.66
N LEU A 219 -6.77 4.00 8.81
CA LEU A 219 -6.11 3.89 10.10
C LEU A 219 -5.80 2.42 10.43
N GLY A 220 -6.75 1.51 10.20
CA GLY A 220 -6.55 0.08 10.32
C GLY A 220 -5.38 -0.45 9.48
N ASP A 221 -5.33 -0.02 8.24
CA ASP A 221 -4.28 -0.36 7.27
C ASP A 221 -2.85 -0.08 7.79
N ASN A 222 -2.65 1.06 8.47
CA ASN A 222 -1.36 1.41 9.08
C ASN A 222 -0.93 0.40 10.17
N ILE A 223 -1.87 -0.13 10.95
CA ILE A 223 -1.59 -1.20 11.91
C ILE A 223 -1.31 -2.50 11.17
N GLY A 224 -2.17 -2.84 10.20
CA GLY A 224 -2.07 -4.11 9.48
C GLY A 224 -0.74 -4.29 8.75
N THR A 225 -0.20 -3.22 8.18
CA THR A 225 1.10 -3.21 7.47
C THR A 225 2.27 -3.67 8.36
N CYS A 226 2.17 -3.47 9.68
CA CYS A 226 3.21 -3.82 10.63
C CYS A 226 3.54 -5.31 10.67
N ILE A 227 2.61 -6.18 10.24
CA ILE A 227 2.82 -7.65 10.23
C ILE A 227 4.06 -8.03 9.41
N THR A 228 4.34 -7.30 8.32
CA THR A 228 5.46 -7.58 7.43
C THR A 228 6.81 -7.36 8.11
N ALA A 229 6.94 -6.27 8.87
CA ALA A 229 8.11 -5.99 9.67
C ALA A 229 8.30 -7.02 10.79
N GLN A 230 7.20 -7.46 11.41
CA GLN A 230 7.23 -8.48 12.45
C GLN A 230 7.72 -9.81 11.89
N MET A 231 7.17 -10.26 10.74
CA MET A 231 7.64 -11.44 10.03
C MET A 231 9.12 -11.35 9.65
N ALA A 232 9.56 -10.19 9.13
CA ALA A 232 10.97 -9.97 8.78
C ALA A 232 11.93 -10.00 9.99
N SER A 233 11.43 -9.79 11.20
CA SER A 233 12.24 -9.82 12.43
C SER A 233 12.31 -11.19 13.11
N ILE A 234 11.57 -12.19 12.61
CA ILE A 234 11.61 -13.56 13.14
C ILE A 234 13.02 -14.13 12.95
N GLY A 235 13.60 -14.65 14.03
CA GLY A 235 14.99 -15.15 14.01
C GLY A 235 16.08 -14.08 13.93
N ALA A 236 15.74 -12.80 13.85
CA ALA A 236 16.69 -11.69 13.80
C ALA A 236 17.21 -11.29 15.19
N ASN A 237 18.28 -10.49 15.21
CA ASN A 237 18.90 -9.97 16.43
C ASN A 237 17.99 -8.98 17.21
N ILE A 238 18.36 -8.67 18.45
CA ILE A 238 17.55 -7.82 19.35
C ILE A 238 17.27 -6.44 18.74
N SER A 239 18.26 -5.84 18.07
CA SER A 239 18.11 -4.52 17.45
C SER A 239 17.10 -4.56 16.31
N ALA A 240 17.12 -5.60 15.47
CA ALA A 240 16.16 -5.77 14.37
C ALA A 240 14.73 -5.99 14.89
N ARG A 241 14.56 -6.79 15.95
CA ARG A 241 13.27 -6.96 16.64
C ARG A 241 12.76 -5.63 17.23
N ARG A 242 13.65 -4.85 17.86
CA ARG A 242 13.31 -3.51 18.37
C ARG A 242 12.88 -2.58 17.24
N THR A 243 13.49 -2.67 16.05
CA THR A 243 13.09 -1.89 14.87
C THR A 243 11.66 -2.25 14.44
N ALA A 244 11.32 -3.53 14.34
CA ALA A 244 9.97 -3.98 13.97
C ALA A 244 8.92 -3.55 15.01
N TRP A 245 9.23 -3.68 16.31
CA TRP A 245 8.36 -3.21 17.37
C TRP A 245 8.20 -1.69 17.40
N ALA A 246 9.25 -0.92 17.11
CA ALA A 246 9.15 0.53 17.00
C ALA A 246 8.17 0.95 15.89
N HIS A 247 8.14 0.23 14.77
CA HIS A 247 7.14 0.44 13.71
C HIS A 247 5.71 0.14 14.21
N THR A 248 5.53 -0.99 14.88
CA THR A 248 4.21 -1.42 15.38
C THR A 248 3.67 -0.47 16.44
N ILE A 249 4.48 -0.13 17.45
CA ILE A 249 4.12 0.77 18.53
C ILE A 249 3.77 2.16 17.97
N TYR A 250 4.55 2.66 17.01
CA TYR A 250 4.27 3.94 16.37
C TYR A 250 2.90 3.96 15.67
N ASN A 251 2.59 2.96 14.83
CA ASN A 251 1.30 2.96 14.13
C ASN A 251 0.13 2.72 15.08
N VAL A 252 0.28 1.84 16.07
CA VAL A 252 -0.79 1.60 17.06
C VAL A 252 -1.07 2.86 17.87
N ILE A 253 -0.04 3.52 18.40
CA ILE A 253 -0.23 4.79 19.15
C ILE A 253 -0.80 5.87 18.23
N GLY A 254 -0.26 6.00 17.00
CA GLY A 254 -0.73 6.98 16.03
C GLY A 254 -2.22 6.80 15.70
N VAL A 255 -2.66 5.55 15.52
CA VAL A 255 -4.07 5.22 15.27
C VAL A 255 -4.93 5.48 16.51
N LEU A 256 -4.48 5.11 17.72
CA LEU A 256 -5.22 5.41 18.94
C LEU A 256 -5.41 6.92 19.15
N LEU A 257 -4.38 7.71 18.89
CA LEU A 257 -4.44 9.18 18.96
C LEU A 257 -5.36 9.75 17.88
N ALA A 258 -5.24 9.26 16.64
CA ALA A 258 -6.11 9.69 15.54
C ALA A 258 -7.57 9.37 15.85
N MET A 259 -7.85 8.15 16.35
CA MET A 259 -9.18 7.74 16.80
C MET A 259 -9.70 8.61 17.93
N ALA A 260 -8.87 9.01 18.91
CA ALA A 260 -9.33 9.92 19.97
C ALA A 260 -9.71 11.32 19.46
N ILE A 261 -9.21 11.74 18.30
CA ILE A 261 -9.54 13.02 17.67
C ILE A 261 -10.73 12.88 16.70
N PHE A 262 -10.87 11.73 16.04
CA PHE A 262 -11.88 11.46 15.01
C PHE A 262 -13.14 10.74 15.51
N ALA A 263 -13.11 10.11 16.68
CA ALA A 263 -14.21 9.33 17.25
C ALA A 263 -15.20 10.18 18.06
#